data_AF-A0A1I1LVD7-F1
#
_entry.id   AF-A0A1I1LVD7-F1
#
_cell.length_a   1.000
_cell.length_b   1.000
_cell.length_c   1.000
_cell.angle_alpha   90.00
_cell.angle_beta   90.00
_cell.angle_gamma   90.00
#
_symmetry.space_group_name_H-M   'P 1'
#
loop_
_entity.id
_entity.type
_entity.pdbx_description
1 polymer ?
#
loop_
_entity_poly.entity_id
_entity_poly.type
_entity_poly.pdbx_seq_one_letter_code
_entity_poly.pdbx_strand_id
1 'polypeptide(L)' 'MAAEKARITQSELTRYLKAYRDAGIPIGRSEISRDGTVVIYTATPKAQEEDNPWDQA' A
#
# COMPACT_ATOMS: atom_id res chain seq x y z
N MET A 1 20.19 24.69 9.77
CA MET A 1 19.99 23.85 8.58
C MET A 1 18.56 24.04 8.11
N ALA A 2 18.34 24.49 6.88
CA ALA A 2 16.98 24.60 6.32
C ALA A 2 16.55 23.21 5.84
N ALA A 3 15.37 22.74 6.27
CA ALA A 3 14.80 21.51 5.75
C ALA A 3 14.36 21.72 4.30
N GLU A 4 14.78 20.84 3.40
CA GLU A 4 14.30 20.85 2.01
C GLU A 4 12.79 20.59 2.00
N LYS A 5 12.05 21.34 1.18
CA LYS A 5 10.60 21.13 1.06
C LYS A 5 10.34 19.75 0.48
N ALA A 6 9.47 18.99 1.13
CA ALA A 6 9.00 17.71 0.60
C ALA A 6 8.34 17.93 -0.76
N ARG A 7 8.63 17.03 -1.70
CA ARG A 7 8.10 17.11 -3.09
C ARG A 7 6.65 16.65 -3.22
N ILE A 8 6.12 16.01 -2.18
CA ILE A 8 4.71 15.62 -2.09
C ILE A 8 4.12 16.17 -0.81
N THR A 9 2.84 16.50 -0.85
CA THR A 9 2.07 16.87 0.34
C THR A 9 1.41 15.66 0.98
N GLN A 10 1.06 15.79 2.26
CA GLN A 10 0.27 14.79 2.98
C GLN A 10 -1.10 14.57 2.31
N SER A 11 -1.73 15.63 1.80
CA SER A 11 -3.05 15.56 1.14
C SER A 11 -3.02 14.75 -0.16
N GLU A 12 -1.91 14.79 -0.90
CA GLU A 12 -1.71 13.99 -2.10
C GLU A 12 -1.54 12.51 -1.75
N LEU A 13 -0.66 12.19 -0.79
CA LEU A 13 -0.45 10.82 -0.32
C LEU A 13 -1.77 10.22 0.24
N THR A 14 -2.39 10.96 1.16
CA THR A 14 -3.84 11.18 1.27
C THR A 14 -4.73 10.48 0.24
N ARG A 15 -4.86 11.20 -0.87
CA ARG A 15 -5.71 10.88 -2.02
C ARG A 15 -5.30 9.57 -2.68
N TYR A 16 -4.00 9.32 -2.85
CA TYR A 16 -3.52 8.10 -3.49
C TYR A 16 -3.93 6.86 -2.70
N LEU A 17 -3.65 6.82 -1.40
CA LEU A 17 -3.96 5.65 -0.57
C LEU A 17 -5.48 5.40 -0.48
N LYS A 18 -6.29 6.45 -0.44
CA LYS A 18 -7.75 6.32 -0.47
C LYS A 18 -8.27 5.74 -1.79
N ALA A 19 -7.68 6.12 -2.93
CA ALA A 19 -8.08 5.57 -4.22
C ALA A 19 -7.91 4.04 -4.28
N TYR A 20 -6.80 3.51 -3.74
CA TYR A 20 -6.59 2.05 -3.64
C TYR A 20 -7.59 1.37 -2.71
N ARG A 21 -7.85 1.98 -1.55
CA ARG A 21 -8.88 1.49 -0.61
C ARG A 21 -10.26 1.45 -1.26
N ASP A 22 -10.65 2.54 -1.95
CA ASP A 22 -11.97 2.67 -2.59
C ASP A 22 -12.11 1.70 -3.77
N ALA A 23 -10.99 1.32 -4.41
CA ALA A 23 -10.92 0.26 -5.40
C ALA A 23 -10.92 -1.17 -4.79
N GLY A 24 -10.96 -1.30 -3.46
CA GLY A 24 -10.92 -2.59 -2.76
C GLY A 24 -9.56 -3.30 -2.83
N ILE A 25 -8.49 -2.58 -3.18
CA ILE A 25 -7.16 -3.15 -3.34
C ILE A 25 -6.40 -3.01 -2.01
N PRO A 26 -6.06 -4.13 -1.34
CA PRO A 26 -5.34 -4.06 -0.08
C PRO A 26 -3.90 -3.56 -0.31
N ILE A 27 -3.51 -2.55 0.47
CA ILE A 27 -2.15 -2.00 0.44
C ILE A 27 -1.32 -2.71 1.51
N GLY A 28 -0.18 -3.28 1.12
CA GLY A 28 0.77 -3.90 2.05
C GLY A 28 1.86 -2.93 2.52
N ARG A 29 2.41 -2.13 1.60
CA ARG A 29 3.50 -1.19 1.88
C ARG A 29 3.45 0.01 0.93
N SER A 30 3.88 1.17 1.40
CA SER A 30 4.14 2.33 0.54
C SER A 30 5.53 2.87 0.79
N GLU A 31 6.22 3.25 -0.28
CA GLU A 31 7.54 3.86 -0.25
C GLU A 31 7.50 5.21 -0.95
N ILE A 32 8.26 6.16 -0.41
CA ILE A 32 8.36 7.51 -0.95
C ILE A 32 9.84 7.81 -1.16
N SER A 33 10.23 7.95 -2.41
CA SER A 33 11.59 8.33 -2.79
C SER A 33 11.82 9.83 -2.60
N ARG A 34 13.08 10.24 -2.43
CA ARG A 34 13.46 11.66 -2.25
C ARG A 34 13.07 12.55 -3.43
N ASP A 35 12.88 11.94 -4.60
CA ASP A 35 12.44 12.61 -5.81
C ASP A 35 10.93 12.90 -5.85
N GLY A 36 10.16 12.39 -4.88
CA GLY A 36 8.70 12.53 -4.80
C GLY A 36 7.94 11.35 -5.42
N THR A 37 8.64 10.33 -5.93
CA THR A 37 8.01 9.14 -6.47
C THR A 37 7.40 8.31 -5.35
N VAL A 38 6.09 8.02 -5.45
CA VAL A 38 5.34 7.19 -4.50
C VAL A 38 5.12 5.81 -5.13
N VAL A 39 5.67 4.77 -4.52
CA VAL A 39 5.48 3.37 -4.93
C VAL A 39 4.56 2.69 -3.92
N ILE A 40 3.43 2.15 -4.38
CA ILE A 40 2.45 1.46 -3.53
C ILE A 40 2.49 -0.02 -3.88
N TYR A 41 2.91 -0.83 -2.92
CA TYR A 41 2.89 -2.28 -2.99
C TYR A 41 1.56 -2.79 -2.48
N THR A 42 0.78 -3.38 -3.37
CA THR A 42 -0.48 -4.05 -3.03
C THR A 42 -0.18 -5.39 -2.39
N ALA A 43 -0.87 -5.73 -1.31
CA ALA A 43 -0.82 -7.08 -0.79
C ALA A 43 -1.55 -7.97 -1.80
N THR A 44 -0.95 -9.08 -2.23
CA THR A 44 -1.74 -10.15 -2.83
C THR A 44 -2.71 -10.61 -1.73
N PRO A 45 -4.04 -10.61 -1.95
CA PRO A 45 -4.94 -11.24 -1.01
C PRO A 45 -4.42 -12.65 -0.78
N LYS A 46 -4.22 -13.04 0.50
CA LYS A 46 -3.75 -14.36 0.91
C LYS A 46 -4.49 -15.36 0.03
N ALA A 47 -3.77 -16.07 -0.86
CA ALA A 47 -4.37 -17.16 -1.61
C ALA A 47 -5.12 -17.98 -0.57
N GLN A 48 -6.44 -18.10 -0.77
CA GLN A 48 -7.32 -18.89 0.07
C GLN A 48 -6.54 -20.15 0.43
N GLU A 49 -6.20 -20.32 1.72
CA GLU A 49 -5.55 -21.53 2.19
C GLU A 49 -6.45 -22.65 1.67
N GLU A 50 -5.94 -23.42 0.70
CA GLU A 50 -6.66 -24.57 0.17
C GLU A 50 -6.99 -25.41 1.39
N ASP A 51 -8.29 -25.65 1.59
CA ASP A 51 -8.82 -26.39 2.72
C ASP A 51 -8.05 -27.71 2.83
N ASN A 52 -7.21 -27.82 3.85
CA ASN A 52 -6.31 -28.96 3.99
C ASN A 52 -7.17 -30.18 4.34
N PRO A 53 -7.24 -31.22 3.48
CA PRO A 53 -8.11 -32.37 3.71
C PRO A 53 -7.75 -33.18 4.97
N TRP A 54 -6.60 -32.89 5.60
CA TRP A 54 -6.16 -33.50 6.86
C TRP A 54 -6.64 -32.76 8.12
N ASP A 55 -7.20 -31.56 8.01
CA ASP A 55 -7.67 -30.76 9.16
C ASP A 55 -9.09 -31.14 9.63
N GLN A 56 -9.72 -32.14 8.98
CA GLN A 56 -11.07 -32.65 9.30
C GLN A 56 -11.05 -33.99 10.08
N ALA A 57 -9.89 -34.42 10.61
CA ALA A 57 -9.72 -35.71 11.30
C ALA A 57 -9.75 -35.59 12.84
#